data_AF-A0A8C2QI59-F1
#
_entry.id   AF-A0A8C2QI59-F1
#
_cell.length_a   1.000
_cell.length_b   1.000
_cell.length_c   1.000
_cell.angle_alpha   90.00
_cell.angle_beta   90.00
_cell.angle_gamma   90.00
#
_symmetry.space_group_name_H-M   'P 1'
#
loop_
_entity.id
_entity.type
_entity.pdbx_description
1 polymer ?
#
loop_
_entity_poly.entity_id
_entity_poly.type
_entity_poly.pdbx_seq_one_letter_code
_entity_poly.pdbx_strand_id
1 'polypeptide(L)' 'MPVERMRMRPWLEEQINSNTIPGLKWLNKEKKINFSTAVPL' A
#
# COMPACT_ATOMS: atom_id res chain seq x y z
N MET A 1 12.30 -24.46 5.05
CA MET A 1 10.89 -24.01 5.15
C MET A 1 10.72 -22.78 4.27
N PRO A 2 9.69 -22.68 3.42
CA PRO A 2 9.47 -21.46 2.64
C PRO A 2 9.10 -20.31 3.59
N VAL A 3 9.75 -19.16 3.43
CA VAL A 3 9.40 -17.94 4.14
C VAL A 3 8.28 -17.27 3.34
N GLU A 4 7.13 -17.06 3.97
CA GLU A 4 6.04 -16.30 3.35
C GLU A 4 6.53 -14.87 3.09
N ARG A 5 6.46 -14.43 1.83
CA ARG A 5 6.77 -13.05 1.48
C ARG A 5 5.55 -12.19 1.77
N MET A 6 5.73 -11.18 2.62
CA MET A 6 4.68 -10.22 2.88
C MET A 6 4.30 -9.48 1.59
N ARG A 7 3.01 -9.46 1.28
CA ARG A 7 2.51 -8.73 0.11
C ARG A 7 2.56 -7.23 0.43
N MET A 8 3.24 -6.47 -0.42
CA MET A 8 3.45 -5.03 -0.21
C MET A 8 2.15 -4.22 -0.11
N ARG A 9 1.14 -4.53 -0.93
CA ARG A 9 -0.13 -3.77 -0.95
C ARG A 9 -0.90 -3.85 0.38
N PRO A 10 -1.28 -5.04 0.90
CA PRO A 10 -1.99 -5.12 2.16
C PRO A 10 -1.15 -4.58 3.32
N TRP A 11 0.17 -4.84 3.33
CA TRP A 11 1.05 -4.26 4.33
C TRP A 11 1.02 -2.74 4.33
N LEU A 12 1.14 -2.11 3.16
CA LEU A 12 1.15 -0.66 3.05
C LEU A 12 -0.19 -0.05 3.49
N GLU A 13 -1.32 -0.67 3.12
CA GLU A 13 -2.64 -0.23 3.61
C GLU A 13 -2.74 -0.32 5.13
N GLU A 14 -2.26 -1.40 5.74
CA GLU A 14 -2.21 -1.58 7.20
C GLU A 14 -1.34 -0.49 7.87
N GLN A 15 -0.13 -0.24 7.35
CA GLN A 15 0.77 0.77 7.91
C GLN A 15 0.16 2.17 7.85
N ILE A 16 -0.43 2.57 6.72
CA ILE A 16 -1.11 3.87 6.59
C ILE A 16 -2.28 3.98 7.59
N ASN A 17 -3.07 2.91 7.76
CA ASN A 17 -4.22 2.92 8.68
C ASN A 17 -3.80 2.90 10.16
N SER A 18 -2.64 2.32 10.48
CA SER A 18 -2.11 2.26 11.85
C SER A 18 -1.71 3.62 12.43
N ASN A 19 -1.45 4.62 11.58
CA ASN A 19 -0.90 5.94 11.95
C ASN A 19 0.38 5.88 12.81
N THR A 20 1.10 4.76 12.77
CA THR A 20 2.32 4.56 13.56
C THR A 20 3.55 5.25 12.95
N ILE A 21 3.54 5.46 11.63
CA ILE A 21 4.63 6.11 10.89
C ILE A 21 4.25 7.58 10.64
N PRO A 22 4.93 8.55 11.27
CA PRO A 22 4.66 9.97 11.06
C PRO A 22 4.77 10.35 9.58
N GLY A 23 3.73 11.02 9.06
CA GLY A 23 3.68 11.44 7.66
C GLY A 23 3.15 10.37 6.68
N LEU A 24 3.04 9.11 7.10
CA LEU A 24 2.43 8.06 6.29
C LEU A 24 0.90 8.09 6.45
N LYS A 25 0.23 8.88 5.59
CA LYS A 25 -1.22 9.04 5.58
C LYS A 25 -1.78 8.97 4.17
N TRP A 26 -3.05 8.61 4.05
CA TRP A 26 -3.78 8.78 2.81
C TRP A 26 -3.87 10.26 2.45
N LEU A 27 -3.32 10.66 1.30
CA LEU A 27 -3.53 11.99 0.75
C LEU A 27 -4.93 12.12 0.11
N ASN A 28 -5.42 11.03 -0.50
CA ASN A 28 -6.77 10.90 -1.03
C ASN A 28 -7.22 9.43 -0.85
N LYS A 29 -8.19 9.18 0.02
CA LYS A 29 -8.65 7.82 0.35
C LYS A 29 -9.45 7.17 -0.79
N GLU A 30 -10.13 7.97 -1.61
CA GLU A 30 -10.97 7.51 -2.72
C GLU A 30 -10.11 7.11 -3.92
N LYS A 31 -9.02 7.85 -4.14
CA LYS A 31 -7.98 7.51 -5.12
C LYS A 31 -6.88 6.68 -4.46
N LYS A 32 -7.26 5.49 -3.94
CA LYS A 32 -6.27 4.48 -3.50
C LYS A 32 -5.15 4.39 -4.53
N ILE A 33 -3.91 4.22 -4.06
CA ILE A 33 -2.75 4.16 -4.95
C ILE A 33 -2.92 2.96 -5.89
N ASN A 34 -3.25 3.23 -7.15
CA ASN A 34 -3.38 2.23 -8.18
C ASN A 34 -1.97 1.82 -8.66
N PHE A 35 -1.30 0.88 -7.99
CA PHE A 35 -0.04 0.30 -8.49
C PHE A 35 -0.23 -0.66 -9.69
N SER A 36 -1.26 -0.43 -10.50
CA SER A 36 -1.60 -1.23 -11.68
C SER A 36 -1.82 -0.31 -12.87
N THR A 37 -0.89 0.59 -13.13
CA THR A 37 -0.70 1.09 -14.49
C THR A 37 -0.08 -0.04 -15.29
N ALA A 38 -0.91 -0.90 -15.86
CA ALA A 38 -0.60 -1.37 -17.20
C ALA A 38 -0.55 -0.08 -18.03
N VAL A 39 0.65 0.32 -18.42
CA VAL A 39 0.82 1.38 -19.42
C VAL A 39 0.10 0.87 -20.66
N PRO A 40 -0.97 1.52 -21.14
CA PRO A 40 -1.56 1.14 -22.42
C PRO A 40 -0.51 1.42 -23.50
N LEU A 41 -0.26 0.44 -24.39
CA LEU A 41 0.40 0.71 -25.66
C LEU A 41 -0.45 1.66 -26.51
#